data_AF-A0A0P4W771-F1
#
_entry.id   AF-A0A0P4W771-F1
#
_cell.length_a   1.000
_cell.length_b   1.000
_cell.length_c   1.000
_cell.angle_alpha   90.00
_cell.angle_beta   90.00
_cell.angle_gamma   90.00
#
_symmetry.space_group_name_H-M   'P 1'
#
loop_
_entity.id
_entity.type
_entity.pdbx_description
1 polymer ?
#
loop_
_entity_poly.entity_id
_entity_poly.type
_entity_poly.pdbx_seq_one_letter_code
_entity_poly.pdbx_strand_id
1 'polypeptide(L)'
;MGTRAAAFTAKIRNLTDYHLRLLHGVVPPPSGIDIANTLKYFSQTLLGLLRDIQARPLDMLHHRAQDSERLALFPNLDYLGLHQALVALVDVMPLIQSGTQGFGQALLNTLACLVVFLERQVIDTLPYLIASMMTAVPEPLHQQLITTLCYYILPVTVGAAVEEGEEENYATASVPAVLMMVFQYTDNSAYHCELLESLMALKPDIVKDLLCVIAFGTPSSRPPAANLLFYYWPSLNPTLYDRRGIHIKFSAGHNS
;
A
#
# COMPACT_ATOMS: atom_id res chain seq x y z
N MET A 1 24.10 29.30 -7.59
CA MET A 1 23.18 28.79 -6.55
C MET A 1 22.18 27.87 -7.22
N GLY A 2 22.11 26.59 -6.84
CA GLY A 2 21.14 25.66 -7.43
C GLY A 2 19.73 25.94 -6.89
N THR A 3 18.74 26.01 -7.76
CA THR A 3 17.33 26.15 -7.36
C THR A 3 16.84 24.89 -6.64
N ARG A 4 15.80 25.00 -5.79
CA ARG A 4 15.19 23.87 -5.08
C ARG A 4 14.81 22.72 -6.02
N ALA A 5 14.30 23.04 -7.22
CA ALA A 5 13.96 22.07 -8.25
C ALA A 5 15.19 21.28 -8.75
N ALA A 6 16.33 21.95 -8.99
CA ALA A 6 17.56 21.28 -9.41
C ALA A 6 18.07 20.31 -8.34
N ALA A 7 17.99 20.68 -7.06
CA ALA A 7 18.36 19.80 -5.95
C ALA A 7 17.42 18.58 -5.84
N PHE A 8 16.11 18.80 -6.02
CA PHE A 8 15.11 17.74 -6.03
C PHE A 8 15.38 16.71 -7.13
N THR A 9 15.54 17.17 -8.38
CA THR A 9 15.86 16.29 -9.52
C THR A 9 17.20 15.59 -9.35
N ALA A 10 18.24 16.25 -8.83
CA ALA A 10 19.53 15.62 -8.56
C ALA A 10 19.40 14.48 -7.52
N LYS A 11 18.56 14.65 -6.50
CA LYS A 11 18.32 13.62 -5.48
C LYS A 11 17.52 12.43 -6.03
N ILE A 12 16.62 12.64 -7.00
CA ILE A 12 15.93 11.54 -7.70
C ILE A 12 16.93 10.72 -8.51
N ARG A 13 17.86 11.38 -9.20
CA ARG A 13 18.95 10.70 -9.92
C ARG A 13 19.82 9.87 -8.98
N ASN A 14 20.08 10.33 -7.76
CA ASN A 14 20.80 9.54 -6.76
C ASN A 14 20.04 8.26 -6.38
N LEU A 15 18.71 8.34 -6.17
CA LEU A 15 17.89 7.14 -5.91
C LEU A 15 17.94 6.15 -7.08
N THR A 16 17.91 6.69 -8.30
CA THR A 16 18.00 5.88 -9.53
C THR A 16 19.37 5.20 -9.66
N ASP A 17 20.46 5.90 -9.33
CA ASP A 17 21.81 5.32 -9.28
C ASP A 17 21.90 4.20 -8.24
N TYR A 18 21.35 4.40 -7.04
CA TYR A 18 21.31 3.37 -6.02
C TYR A 18 20.56 2.12 -6.50
N HIS A 19 19.39 2.31 -7.10
CA HIS A 19 18.61 1.22 -7.68
C HIS A 19 19.42 0.43 -8.73
N LEU A 20 20.02 1.11 -9.71
CA LEU A 20 20.80 0.47 -10.77
C LEU A 20 22.02 -0.28 -10.23
N ARG A 21 22.70 0.28 -9.23
CA ARG A 21 23.85 -0.36 -8.60
C ARG A 21 23.47 -1.61 -7.82
N LEU A 22 22.32 -1.60 -7.13
CA LEU A 22 21.78 -2.81 -6.49
C LEU A 22 21.41 -3.87 -7.52
N LEU A 23 20.66 -3.46 -8.55
CA LEU A 23 20.18 -4.35 -9.60
C LEU A 23 21.33 -5.03 -10.38
N HIS A 24 22.41 -4.30 -10.65
CA HIS A 24 23.57 -4.81 -11.39
C HIS A 24 24.71 -5.31 -10.50
N GLY A 25 24.55 -5.31 -9.17
CA GLY A 25 25.58 -5.78 -8.23
C GLY A 25 26.88 -4.98 -8.28
N VAL A 26 26.83 -3.67 -8.51
CA VAL A 26 28.01 -2.80 -8.60
C VAL A 26 28.65 -2.58 -7.23
N VAL A 27 29.96 -2.79 -7.13
CA VAL A 27 30.72 -2.67 -5.87
C VAL A 27 31.40 -1.29 -5.74
N PRO A 28 31.36 -0.65 -4.55
CA PRO A 28 30.66 -1.08 -3.34
C PRO A 28 29.13 -0.93 -3.50
N PRO A 29 28.31 -1.86 -2.97
CA PRO A 29 26.87 -1.72 -3.03
C PRO A 29 26.40 -0.54 -2.16
N PRO A 30 25.35 0.19 -2.55
CA PRO A 30 24.78 1.24 -1.71
C PRO A 30 24.17 0.64 -0.45
N SER A 31 24.39 1.26 0.71
CA SER A 31 23.80 0.82 1.96
C SER A 31 22.36 1.32 2.10
N GLY A 32 21.52 0.59 2.83
CA GLY A 32 20.18 1.05 3.18
C GLY A 32 20.19 2.36 3.98
N ILE A 33 21.29 2.65 4.70
CA ILE A 33 21.48 3.91 5.43
C ILE A 33 21.64 5.09 4.47
N ASP A 34 22.44 4.93 3.40
CA ASP A 34 22.66 5.99 2.41
C ASP A 34 21.37 6.32 1.64
N ILE A 35 20.63 5.27 1.26
CA ILE A 35 19.33 5.41 0.61
C ILE A 35 18.35 6.09 1.56
N ALA A 36 18.26 5.63 2.82
CA ALA A 36 17.39 6.22 3.83
C ALA A 36 17.65 7.71 4.06
N ASN A 37 18.92 8.13 4.08
CA ASN A 37 19.27 9.55 4.24
C ASN A 37 18.81 10.40 3.04
N THR A 38 18.87 9.85 1.83
CA THR A 38 18.34 10.51 0.63
C THR A 38 16.81 10.59 0.67
N LEU A 39 16.14 9.54 1.13
CA LEU A 39 14.68 9.52 1.31
C LEU A 39 14.20 10.53 2.37
N LYS A 40 14.90 10.62 3.51
CA LYS A 40 14.60 11.61 4.56
C LYS A 40 14.65 13.06 4.06
N TYR A 41 15.55 13.37 3.13
CA TYR A 41 15.57 14.69 2.48
C TYR A 41 14.25 14.98 1.75
N PHE A 42 13.69 14.00 1.03
CA PHE A 42 12.40 14.14 0.37
C PHE A 42 11.28 14.31 1.38
N SER A 43 11.18 13.47 2.42
CA SER A 43 10.15 13.62 3.45
C SER A 43 10.20 15.01 4.09
N GLN A 44 11.39 15.50 4.45
CA GLN A 44 11.56 16.85 5.02
C GLN A 44 11.15 17.96 4.04
N THR A 45 11.50 17.81 2.76
CA THR A 45 11.14 18.79 1.72
C THR A 45 9.63 18.83 1.51
N LEU A 46 8.99 17.67 1.38
CA LEU A 46 7.54 17.54 1.16
C LEU A 46 6.75 18.07 2.37
N LEU A 47 7.12 17.67 3.59
CA LEU A 47 6.49 18.20 4.82
C LEU A 47 6.70 19.71 4.97
N GLY A 48 7.88 20.21 4.58
CA GLY A 48 8.16 21.64 4.54
C GLY A 48 7.21 22.40 3.61
N LEU A 49 6.94 21.86 2.41
CA LEU A 49 5.97 22.45 1.48
C LEU A 49 4.56 22.47 2.04
N LEU A 50 4.14 21.41 2.74
CA LEU A 50 2.79 21.34 3.31
C LEU A 50 2.57 22.34 4.45
N ARG A 51 3.61 22.59 5.25
CA ARG A 51 3.53 23.52 6.39
C ARG A 51 3.18 24.95 5.97
N ASP A 52 3.55 25.33 4.75
CA ASP A 52 3.36 26.69 4.23
C ASP A 52 1.97 26.90 3.58
N ILE A 53 1.15 25.84 3.47
CA ILE A 53 -0.14 25.86 2.74
C ILE A 53 -1.33 25.92 3.71
N GLN A 54 -2.17 26.95 3.57
CA GLN A 54 -3.36 27.14 4.41
C GLN A 54 -4.58 26.32 3.95
N ALA A 55 -4.64 25.93 2.68
CA ALA A 55 -5.80 25.31 2.02
C ALA A 55 -6.07 23.84 2.42
N ARG A 56 -5.33 23.29 3.40
CA ARG A 56 -5.50 21.91 3.91
C ARG A 56 -5.58 20.85 2.80
N PRO A 57 -4.53 20.68 1.98
CA PRO A 57 -4.55 19.79 0.83
C PRO A 57 -4.77 18.30 1.17
N LEU A 58 -4.58 17.91 2.45
CA LEU A 58 -4.89 16.56 2.93
C LEU A 58 -6.40 16.31 2.99
N ASP A 59 -7.21 17.30 3.36
CA ASP A 59 -8.66 17.16 3.38
C ASP A 59 -9.19 17.01 1.94
N MET A 60 -8.57 17.75 1.01
CA MET A 60 -8.92 17.71 -0.42
C MET A 60 -8.67 16.35 -1.07
N LEU A 61 -7.74 15.53 -0.54
CA LEU A 61 -7.45 14.19 -1.08
C LEU A 61 -8.66 13.25 -1.03
N HIS A 62 -9.57 13.45 -0.08
CA HIS A 62 -10.78 12.65 0.05
C HIS A 62 -11.83 12.94 -1.05
N HIS A 63 -11.66 14.04 -1.79
CA HIS A 63 -12.60 14.50 -2.80
C HIS A 63 -11.93 14.59 -4.17
N ARG A 64 -12.22 13.64 -5.06
CA ARG A 64 -11.61 13.55 -6.40
C ARG A 64 -11.81 14.83 -7.23
N ALA A 65 -12.98 15.45 -7.15
CA ALA A 65 -13.30 16.74 -7.76
C ALA A 65 -12.28 17.85 -7.44
N GLN A 66 -11.63 17.79 -6.27
CA GLN A 66 -10.70 18.80 -5.78
C GLN A 66 -9.25 18.53 -6.20
N ASP A 67 -8.96 17.46 -6.94
CA ASP A 67 -7.58 17.10 -7.30
C ASP A 67 -6.88 18.18 -8.13
N SER A 68 -7.60 18.80 -9.08
CA SER A 68 -7.02 19.87 -9.91
C SER A 68 -6.63 21.10 -9.07
N GLU A 69 -7.49 21.49 -8.11
CA GLU A 69 -7.23 22.60 -7.20
C GLU A 69 -6.09 22.25 -6.23
N ARG A 70 -6.11 21.03 -5.67
CA ARG A 70 -5.07 20.51 -4.77
C ARG A 70 -3.70 20.58 -5.43
N LEU A 71 -3.57 20.06 -6.66
CA LEU A 71 -2.29 20.01 -7.36
C LEU A 71 -1.76 21.40 -7.74
N ALA A 72 -2.65 22.37 -7.96
CA ALA A 72 -2.28 23.75 -8.25
C ALA A 72 -1.61 24.47 -7.05
N LEU A 73 -1.71 23.92 -5.83
CA LEU A 73 -1.11 24.50 -4.61
C LEU A 73 0.41 24.28 -4.53
N PHE A 74 0.95 23.32 -5.30
CA PHE A 74 2.34 22.87 -5.14
C PHE A 74 3.27 23.45 -6.19
N PRO A 75 4.56 23.67 -5.86
CA PRO A 75 5.55 24.03 -6.86
C PRO A 75 5.71 22.90 -7.87
N ASN A 76 6.08 23.25 -9.10
CA ASN A 76 6.32 22.28 -10.17
C ASN A 76 7.65 21.52 -9.93
N LEU A 77 7.59 20.51 -9.07
CA LEU A 77 8.66 19.54 -8.81
C LEU A 77 8.29 18.18 -9.43
N ASP A 78 9.30 17.34 -9.66
CA ASP A 78 9.14 16.04 -10.30
C ASP A 78 8.62 14.97 -9.32
N TYR A 79 7.38 15.15 -8.83
CA TYR A 79 6.75 14.23 -7.87
C TYR A 79 6.52 12.83 -8.46
N LEU A 80 6.19 12.76 -9.76
CA LEU A 80 6.03 11.50 -10.49
C LEU A 80 7.36 10.76 -10.62
N GLY A 81 8.45 11.45 -10.98
CA GLY A 81 9.79 10.86 -11.03
C GLY A 81 10.26 10.37 -9.66
N LEU A 82 9.91 11.07 -8.58
CA LEU A 82 10.15 10.58 -7.22
C LEU A 82 9.35 9.29 -6.98
N HIS A 83 8.04 9.26 -7.24
CA HIS A 83 7.22 8.05 -7.08
C HIS A 83 7.80 6.85 -7.85
N GLN A 84 8.17 7.04 -9.11
CA GLN A 84 8.79 6.00 -9.94
C GLN A 84 10.09 5.47 -9.34
N ALA A 85 10.94 6.35 -8.80
CA ALA A 85 12.15 5.93 -8.10
C ALA A 85 11.85 5.14 -6.81
N LEU A 86 10.79 5.50 -6.07
CA LEU A 86 10.37 4.76 -4.87
C LEU A 86 9.85 3.36 -5.23
N VAL A 87 9.05 3.23 -6.30
CA VAL A 87 8.59 1.92 -6.81
C VAL A 87 9.77 1.03 -7.15
N ALA A 88 10.73 1.53 -7.93
CA ALA A 88 11.93 0.76 -8.29
C ALA A 88 12.76 0.33 -7.07
N LEU A 89 12.78 1.16 -6.01
CA LEU A 89 13.46 0.82 -4.76
C LEU A 89 12.75 -0.27 -3.95
N VAL A 90 11.43 -0.41 -4.06
CA VAL A 90 10.69 -1.53 -3.44
C VAL A 90 11.19 -2.86 -4.01
N ASP A 91 11.34 -2.95 -5.34
CA ASP A 91 11.72 -4.19 -6.03
C ASP A 91 13.13 -4.68 -5.66
N VAL A 92 14.05 -3.76 -5.37
CA VAL A 92 15.44 -4.08 -4.99
C VAL A 92 15.65 -4.14 -3.48
N MET A 93 14.61 -3.96 -2.66
CA MET A 93 14.73 -4.05 -1.19
C MET A 93 15.41 -5.34 -0.71
N PRO A 94 15.11 -6.54 -1.26
CA PRO A 94 15.79 -7.78 -0.85
C PRO A 94 17.30 -7.81 -1.12
N LEU A 95 17.79 -6.94 -2.02
CA LEU A 95 19.21 -6.88 -2.39
C LEU A 95 20.04 -6.02 -1.43
N ILE A 96 19.40 -5.30 -0.50
CA ILE A 96 20.07 -4.42 0.45
C ILE A 96 20.68 -5.26 1.58
N GLN A 97 22.02 -5.22 1.68
CA GLN A 97 22.78 -6.04 2.63
C GLN A 97 22.81 -5.47 4.05
N SER A 98 22.72 -4.14 4.21
CA SER A 98 22.82 -3.47 5.50
C SER A 98 21.87 -2.28 5.59
N GLY A 99 21.28 -2.05 6.76
CA GLY A 99 20.40 -0.90 7.01
C GLY A 99 18.98 -1.02 6.45
N THR A 100 18.50 -2.22 6.12
CA THR A 100 17.19 -2.48 5.49
C THR A 100 16.02 -1.94 6.31
N GLN A 101 16.07 -2.03 7.64
CA GLN A 101 15.03 -1.46 8.50
C GLN A 101 14.96 0.08 8.39
N GLY A 102 16.10 0.77 8.46
CA GLY A 102 16.15 2.23 8.32
C GLY A 102 15.71 2.70 6.94
N PHE A 103 16.06 1.93 5.91
CA PHE A 103 15.59 2.13 4.54
C PHE A 103 14.07 1.95 4.41
N GLY A 104 13.52 0.81 4.82
CA GLY A 104 12.09 0.52 4.72
C GLY A 104 11.23 1.54 5.46
N GLN A 105 11.68 1.96 6.64
CA GLN A 105 11.08 3.05 7.41
C GLN A 105 11.05 4.38 6.64
N ALA A 106 12.19 4.77 6.05
CA ALA A 106 12.28 6.02 5.30
C ALA A 106 11.46 5.95 3.99
N LEU A 107 11.38 4.77 3.37
CA LEU A 107 10.59 4.53 2.16
C LEU A 107 9.10 4.69 2.42
N LEU A 108 8.56 4.02 3.46
CA LEU A 108 7.17 4.14 3.88
C LEU A 108 6.81 5.59 4.23
N ASN A 109 7.67 6.26 5.01
CA ASN A 109 7.47 7.67 5.36
C ASN A 109 7.47 8.58 4.12
N THR A 110 8.33 8.32 3.14
CA THR A 110 8.39 9.13 1.91
C THR A 110 7.15 8.91 1.04
N LEU A 111 6.69 7.67 0.89
CA LEU A 111 5.44 7.36 0.18
C LEU A 111 4.23 8.05 0.85
N ALA A 112 4.13 7.97 2.17
CA ALA A 112 3.05 8.62 2.93
C ALA A 112 3.09 10.15 2.78
N CYS A 113 4.27 10.77 2.76
CA CYS A 113 4.39 12.22 2.53
C CYS A 113 4.08 12.61 1.07
N LEU A 114 4.35 11.71 0.11
CA LEU A 114 4.24 11.99 -1.31
C LEU A 114 2.80 11.96 -1.81
N VAL A 115 1.90 11.19 -1.17
CA VAL A 115 0.51 10.96 -1.62
C VAL A 115 -0.22 12.25 -2.01
N VAL A 116 -0.06 13.32 -1.22
CA VAL A 116 -0.77 14.60 -1.42
C VAL A 116 -0.27 15.39 -2.62
N PHE A 117 0.88 15.03 -3.19
CA PHE A 117 1.47 15.69 -4.37
C PHE A 117 1.22 14.92 -5.67
N LEU A 118 0.61 13.74 -5.59
CA LEU A 118 0.43 12.85 -6.74
C LEU A 118 -0.93 13.05 -7.41
N GLU A 119 -0.98 12.74 -8.70
CA GLU A 119 -2.23 12.62 -9.46
C GLU A 119 -3.02 11.40 -9.02
N ARG A 120 -4.35 11.44 -9.19
CA ARG A 120 -5.29 10.39 -8.76
C ARG A 120 -4.90 9.00 -9.27
N GLN A 121 -4.59 8.91 -10.56
CA GLN A 121 -4.19 7.65 -11.20
C GLN A 121 -2.98 6.98 -10.53
N VAL A 122 -2.05 7.78 -9.98
CA VAL A 122 -0.87 7.27 -9.27
C VAL A 122 -1.22 6.93 -7.83
N ILE A 123 -1.99 7.80 -7.15
CA ILE A 123 -2.47 7.58 -5.78
C ILE A 123 -3.19 6.23 -5.67
N ASP A 124 -4.01 5.89 -6.66
CA ASP A 124 -4.79 4.66 -6.66
C ASP A 124 -3.93 3.39 -6.73
N THR A 125 -2.66 3.47 -7.13
CA THR A 125 -1.73 2.34 -7.13
C THR A 125 -1.05 2.09 -5.79
N LEU A 126 -1.07 3.07 -4.88
CA LEU A 126 -0.36 3.03 -3.60
C LEU A 126 -0.83 1.93 -2.63
N PRO A 127 -2.14 1.58 -2.52
CA PRO A 127 -2.57 0.51 -1.63
C PRO A 127 -1.84 -0.80 -1.93
N TYR A 128 -1.80 -1.20 -3.20
CA TYR A 128 -1.12 -2.41 -3.62
C TYR A 128 0.40 -2.28 -3.49
N LEU A 129 1.00 -1.16 -3.89
CA LEU A 129 2.45 -0.93 -3.76
C LEU A 129 2.93 -1.07 -2.30
N ILE A 130 2.21 -0.49 -1.35
CA ILE A 130 2.60 -0.55 0.06
C ILE A 130 2.34 -1.95 0.63
N ALA A 131 1.23 -2.59 0.25
CA ALA A 131 0.97 -3.97 0.65
C ALA A 131 2.01 -4.94 0.08
N SER A 132 2.49 -4.72 -1.15
CA SER A 132 3.51 -5.58 -1.76
C SER A 132 4.86 -5.50 -1.08
N MET A 133 5.15 -4.43 -0.33
CA MET A 133 6.37 -4.34 0.49
C MET A 133 6.43 -5.43 1.57
N MET A 134 5.29 -6.02 1.97
CA MET A 134 5.24 -7.15 2.91
C MET A 134 6.11 -8.34 2.48
N THR A 135 6.44 -8.48 1.18
CA THR A 135 7.28 -9.58 0.69
C THR A 135 8.75 -9.45 1.09
N ALA A 136 9.21 -8.25 1.41
CA ALA A 136 10.63 -7.92 1.54
C ALA A 136 10.95 -7.12 2.81
N VAL A 137 9.96 -6.45 3.39
CA VAL A 137 10.14 -5.62 4.57
C VAL A 137 10.43 -6.50 5.80
N PRO A 138 11.35 -6.09 6.71
CA PRO A 138 11.57 -6.82 7.94
C PRO A 138 10.39 -6.67 8.91
N GLU A 139 10.11 -7.73 9.68
CA GLU A 139 8.98 -7.82 10.63
C GLU A 139 8.78 -6.61 11.56
N PRO A 140 9.84 -5.96 12.12
CA PRO A 140 9.67 -4.76 12.95
C PRO A 140 8.97 -3.57 12.26
N LEU A 141 8.85 -3.59 10.94
CA LEU A 141 8.14 -2.56 10.17
C LEU A 141 6.73 -2.96 9.75
N HIS A 142 6.27 -4.19 10.04
CA HIS A 142 4.92 -4.62 9.66
C HIS A 142 3.85 -3.69 10.24
N GLN A 143 3.94 -3.34 11.54
CA GLN A 143 2.98 -2.42 12.16
C GLN A 143 2.95 -1.07 11.44
N GLN A 144 4.12 -0.48 11.18
CA GLN A 144 4.25 0.77 10.45
C GLN A 144 3.59 0.69 9.06
N LEU A 145 3.81 -0.40 8.33
CA LEU A 145 3.22 -0.62 7.01
C LEU A 145 1.69 -0.69 7.10
N ILE A 146 1.15 -1.45 8.05
CA ILE A 146 -0.29 -1.56 8.29
C ILE A 146 -0.89 -0.21 8.69
N THR A 147 -0.25 0.54 9.61
CA THR A 147 -0.66 1.90 9.95
C THR A 147 -0.64 2.81 8.72
N THR A 148 0.38 2.70 7.87
CA THR A 148 0.49 3.49 6.63
C THR A 148 -0.68 3.20 5.70
N LEU A 149 -0.99 1.92 5.47
CA LEU A 149 -2.15 1.51 4.66
C LEU A 149 -3.46 2.05 5.24
N CYS A 150 -3.75 1.71 6.50
CA CYS A 150 -5.07 1.91 7.10
C CYS A 150 -5.42 3.37 7.37
N TYR A 151 -4.44 4.20 7.73
CA TYR A 151 -4.70 5.58 8.17
C TYR A 151 -4.28 6.65 7.17
N TYR A 152 -3.38 6.35 6.23
CA TYR A 152 -2.87 7.36 5.30
C TYR A 152 -3.25 7.11 3.84
N ILE A 153 -3.43 5.84 3.44
CA ILE A 153 -3.53 5.47 2.03
C ILE A 153 -4.95 5.03 1.66
N LEU A 154 -5.50 4.06 2.38
CA LEU A 154 -6.86 3.56 2.13
C LEU A 154 -7.95 4.66 2.23
N PRO A 155 -7.92 5.56 3.23
CA PRO A 155 -8.95 6.60 3.36
C PRO A 155 -9.01 7.58 2.17
N VAL A 156 -7.87 7.81 1.49
CA VAL A 156 -7.76 8.74 0.36
C VAL A 156 -7.79 8.04 -1.00
N THR A 157 -7.95 6.72 -1.03
CA THR A 157 -8.01 5.90 -2.25
C THR A 157 -9.36 5.17 -2.34
N VAL A 158 -9.52 4.10 -1.56
CA VAL A 158 -10.76 3.32 -1.43
C VAL A 158 -11.86 4.13 -0.78
N GLY A 159 -11.50 4.95 0.23
CA GLY A 159 -12.41 5.82 0.96
C GLY A 159 -12.73 7.15 0.30
N ALA A 160 -12.06 7.50 -0.80
CA ALA A 160 -12.29 8.77 -1.47
C ALA A 160 -13.66 8.78 -2.17
N ALA A 161 -14.41 9.86 -2.01
CA ALA A 161 -15.73 10.00 -2.60
C ALA A 161 -15.68 9.80 -4.12
N VAL A 162 -16.44 8.81 -4.61
CA VAL A 162 -16.58 8.50 -6.04
C VAL A 162 -17.60 9.47 -6.63
N GLU A 163 -17.30 10.05 -7.80
CA GLU A 163 -18.27 10.87 -8.52
C GLU A 163 -19.34 10.00 -9.18
N GLU A 164 -20.57 10.49 -9.27
CA GLU A 164 -21.67 9.73 -9.89
C GLU A 164 -21.32 9.37 -11.36
N GLY A 165 -21.27 8.07 -11.65
CA GLY A 165 -20.99 7.55 -12.99
C GLY A 165 -19.52 7.21 -13.27
N GLU A 166 -18.60 7.38 -12.31
CA GLU A 166 -17.24 6.86 -12.43
C GLU A 166 -17.20 5.34 -12.24
N GLU A 167 -16.37 4.66 -13.05
CA GLU A 167 -16.07 3.23 -12.90
C GLU A 167 -15.28 2.96 -11.60
N GLU A 168 -15.27 1.68 -11.17
CA GLU A 168 -14.43 1.27 -10.05
C GLU A 168 -12.96 1.61 -10.33
N ASN A 169 -12.33 2.35 -9.42
CA ASN A 169 -10.93 2.72 -9.56
C ASN A 169 -10.00 1.55 -9.20
N TYR A 170 -8.75 1.62 -9.68
CA TYR A 170 -7.75 0.58 -9.46
C TYR A 170 -7.54 0.28 -7.96
N ALA A 171 -7.61 1.29 -7.09
CA ALA A 171 -7.50 1.09 -5.64
C ALA A 171 -8.56 0.11 -5.11
N THR A 172 -9.83 0.32 -5.47
CA THR A 172 -10.95 -0.56 -5.07
C THR A 172 -10.77 -1.96 -5.65
N ALA A 173 -10.43 -2.06 -6.94
CA ALA A 173 -10.19 -3.35 -7.59
C ALA A 173 -8.98 -4.12 -7.00
N SER A 174 -8.01 -3.41 -6.40
CA SER A 174 -6.82 -4.01 -5.82
C SER A 174 -7.02 -4.56 -4.39
N VAL A 175 -8.17 -4.30 -3.75
CA VAL A 175 -8.43 -4.67 -2.35
C VAL A 175 -8.23 -6.17 -2.08
N PRO A 176 -8.71 -7.12 -2.91
CA PRO A 176 -8.44 -8.54 -2.69
C PRO A 176 -6.93 -8.86 -2.69
N ALA A 177 -6.17 -8.21 -3.57
CA ALA A 177 -4.73 -8.40 -3.63
C ALA A 177 -4.02 -7.81 -2.41
N VAL A 178 -4.45 -6.64 -1.92
CA VAL A 178 -3.95 -6.04 -0.67
C VAL A 178 -4.19 -6.96 0.53
N LEU A 179 -5.41 -7.49 0.67
CA LEU A 179 -5.75 -8.48 1.69
C LEU A 179 -4.86 -9.72 1.59
N MET A 180 -4.69 -10.27 0.37
CA MET A 180 -3.82 -11.42 0.13
C MET A 180 -2.38 -11.16 0.56
N MET A 181 -1.79 -10.01 0.21
CA MET A 181 -0.42 -9.68 0.58
C MET A 181 -0.25 -9.66 2.10
N VAL A 182 -1.13 -8.98 2.82
CA VAL A 182 -1.02 -8.90 4.28
C VAL A 182 -1.24 -10.27 4.90
N PHE A 183 -2.31 -10.96 4.55
CA PHE A 183 -2.65 -12.28 5.10
C PHE A 183 -1.62 -13.37 4.83
N GLN A 184 -0.84 -13.24 3.76
CA GLN A 184 0.18 -14.21 3.39
C GLN A 184 1.50 -14.01 4.13
N TYR A 185 1.84 -12.77 4.48
CA TYR A 185 3.19 -12.39 4.92
C TYR A 185 3.26 -11.96 6.39
N THR A 186 2.16 -12.05 7.14
CA THR A 186 2.18 -12.01 8.60
C THR A 186 1.19 -13.01 9.19
N ASP A 187 1.53 -13.59 10.33
CA ASP A 187 0.61 -14.44 11.12
C ASP A 187 -0.09 -13.64 12.23
N ASN A 188 0.19 -12.34 12.34
CA ASN A 188 -0.36 -11.50 13.40
C ASN A 188 -1.82 -11.14 13.11
N SER A 189 -2.73 -11.79 13.82
CA SER A 189 -4.18 -11.56 13.68
C SER A 189 -4.60 -10.12 13.97
N ALA A 190 -3.87 -9.38 14.82
CA ALA A 190 -4.19 -7.97 15.09
C ALA A 190 -4.02 -7.12 13.82
N TYR A 191 -2.97 -7.36 13.02
CA TYR A 191 -2.76 -6.68 11.75
C TYR A 191 -3.83 -7.04 10.72
N HIS A 192 -4.28 -8.30 10.72
CA HIS A 192 -5.35 -8.75 9.84
C HIS A 192 -6.69 -8.09 10.18
N CYS A 193 -7.03 -8.03 11.47
CA CYS A 193 -8.24 -7.34 11.94
C CYS A 193 -8.17 -5.84 11.65
N GLU A 194 -7.06 -5.17 11.96
CA GLU A 194 -6.90 -3.73 11.73
C GLU A 194 -7.11 -3.36 10.25
N LEU A 195 -6.50 -4.12 9.33
CA LEU A 195 -6.70 -3.92 7.89
C LEU A 195 -8.15 -4.12 7.48
N LEU A 196 -8.78 -5.22 7.92
CA LEU A 196 -10.14 -5.54 7.52
C LEU A 196 -11.14 -4.54 8.09
N GLU A 197 -11.01 -4.14 9.36
CA GLU A 197 -11.86 -3.15 10.00
C GLU A 197 -11.73 -1.77 9.34
N SER A 198 -10.50 -1.38 8.96
CA SER A 198 -10.25 -0.18 8.16
C SER A 198 -11.02 -0.26 6.83
N LEU A 199 -10.92 -1.38 6.11
CA LEU A 199 -11.63 -1.55 4.84
C LEU A 199 -13.16 -1.63 5.00
N MET A 200 -13.67 -2.24 6.06
CA MET A 200 -15.11 -2.27 6.39
C MET A 200 -15.68 -0.87 6.61
N ALA A 201 -14.89 0.06 7.15
CA ALA A 201 -15.30 1.45 7.33
C ALA A 201 -15.35 2.23 6.00
N LEU A 202 -14.65 1.77 4.96
CA LEU A 202 -14.49 2.49 3.69
C LEU A 202 -15.29 1.88 2.53
N LYS A 203 -15.49 0.55 2.52
CA LYS A 203 -16.15 -0.19 1.44
C LYS A 203 -17.26 -1.09 1.99
N PRO A 204 -18.53 -0.87 1.62
CA PRO A 204 -19.66 -1.60 2.20
C PRO A 204 -19.72 -3.09 1.79
N ASP A 205 -19.12 -3.46 0.66
CA ASP A 205 -19.17 -4.81 0.10
C ASP A 205 -17.85 -5.58 0.19
N ILE A 206 -17.01 -5.24 1.18
CA ILE A 206 -15.72 -5.89 1.47
C ILE A 206 -15.81 -7.41 1.67
N VAL A 207 -17.00 -7.92 2.03
CA VAL A 207 -17.28 -9.36 2.12
C VAL A 207 -17.01 -10.07 0.79
N LYS A 208 -17.26 -9.41 -0.36
CA LYS A 208 -16.97 -9.97 -1.68
C LYS A 208 -15.47 -10.10 -1.90
N ASP A 209 -14.69 -9.12 -1.46
CA ASP A 209 -13.23 -9.16 -1.56
C ASP A 209 -12.65 -10.30 -0.71
N LEU A 210 -13.16 -10.50 0.51
CA LEU A 210 -12.79 -11.67 1.34
C LEU A 210 -13.12 -12.99 0.64
N LEU A 211 -14.30 -13.11 0.02
CA LEU A 211 -14.68 -14.29 -0.75
C LEU A 211 -13.74 -14.51 -1.96
N CYS A 212 -13.33 -13.44 -2.63
CA CYS A 212 -12.30 -13.50 -3.69
C CYS A 212 -10.97 -14.05 -3.15
N VAL A 213 -10.51 -13.59 -1.98
CA VAL A 213 -9.29 -14.13 -1.34
C VAL A 213 -9.45 -15.61 -0.98
N ILE A 214 -10.61 -16.03 -0.48
CA ILE A 214 -10.85 -17.45 -0.15
C ILE A 214 -10.84 -18.32 -1.42
N ALA A 215 -11.44 -17.83 -2.50
CA ALA A 215 -11.55 -18.56 -3.76
C ALA A 215 -10.21 -18.63 -4.52
N PHE A 216 -9.48 -17.52 -4.61
CA PHE A 216 -8.33 -17.35 -5.51
C PHE A 216 -6.99 -17.09 -4.80
N GLY A 217 -7.00 -16.90 -3.48
CA GLY A 217 -5.81 -16.62 -2.70
C GLY A 217 -4.81 -17.78 -2.64
N THR A 218 -3.63 -17.50 -2.10
CA THR A 218 -2.60 -18.51 -1.82
C THR A 218 -3.01 -19.41 -0.63
N PRO A 219 -2.42 -20.62 -0.49
CA PRO A 219 -2.73 -21.48 0.64
C PRO A 219 -2.55 -20.82 2.02
N SER A 220 -1.62 -19.87 2.15
CA SER A 220 -1.38 -19.13 3.40
C SER A 220 -2.38 -18.01 3.66
N SER A 221 -2.91 -17.36 2.62
CA SER A 221 -3.87 -16.25 2.78
C SER A 221 -5.32 -16.70 2.97
N ARG A 222 -5.68 -17.91 2.52
CA ARG A 222 -7.06 -18.44 2.64
C ARG A 222 -7.51 -18.67 4.10
N PRO A 223 -6.73 -19.29 5.00
CA PRO A 223 -7.14 -19.51 6.38
C PRO A 223 -7.49 -18.22 7.15
N PRO A 224 -6.63 -17.16 7.19
CA PRO A 224 -7.01 -15.92 7.86
C PRO A 224 -8.22 -15.24 7.21
N ALA A 225 -8.35 -15.28 5.88
CA ALA A 225 -9.53 -14.74 5.20
C ALA A 225 -10.83 -15.44 5.61
N ALA A 226 -10.83 -16.78 5.64
CA ALA A 226 -12.00 -17.57 6.07
C ALA A 226 -12.32 -17.35 7.56
N ASN A 227 -11.30 -17.30 8.41
CA ASN A 227 -11.48 -17.04 9.83
C ASN A 227 -12.11 -15.67 10.08
N LEU A 228 -11.60 -14.62 9.42
CA LEU A 228 -12.13 -13.27 9.56
C LEU A 228 -13.54 -13.13 8.95
N LEU A 229 -13.82 -13.80 7.82
CA LEU A 229 -15.16 -13.83 7.25
C LEU A 229 -16.19 -14.34 8.26
N PHE A 230 -15.93 -15.47 8.92
CA PHE A 230 -16.86 -16.02 9.91
C PHE A 230 -16.82 -15.29 11.25
N TYR A 231 -15.76 -14.55 11.54
CA TYR A 231 -15.68 -13.70 12.73
C TYR A 231 -16.59 -12.47 12.60
N TYR A 232 -16.52 -11.73 11.48
CA TYR A 232 -17.32 -10.51 11.27
C TYR A 232 -18.72 -10.79 10.68
N TRP A 233 -18.90 -11.89 9.94
CA TRP A 233 -20.19 -12.34 9.42
C TRP A 233 -20.57 -13.74 9.96
N PRO A 234 -20.85 -13.88 11.27
CA PRO A 234 -21.12 -15.17 11.89
C PRO A 234 -22.37 -15.86 11.33
N SER A 235 -23.31 -15.12 10.75
CA SER A 235 -24.51 -15.66 10.09
C SER A 235 -24.19 -16.53 8.86
N LEU A 236 -23.00 -16.38 8.26
CA LEU A 236 -22.54 -17.23 7.16
C LEU A 236 -22.03 -18.60 7.65
N ASN A 237 -21.79 -18.77 8.95
CA ASN A 237 -21.38 -20.04 9.52
C ASN A 237 -22.63 -20.88 9.89
N PRO A 238 -22.95 -21.96 9.15
CA PRO A 238 -24.12 -22.77 9.44
C PRO A 238 -23.96 -23.44 10.80
N THR A 239 -24.97 -23.30 11.65
CA THR A 239 -25.01 -23.94 12.97
C THR A 239 -25.05 -25.47 12.82
N LEU A 240 -24.75 -26.20 13.90
CA LEU A 240 -24.91 -27.66 13.92
C LEU A 240 -26.35 -28.11 13.58
N TYR A 241 -27.34 -27.24 13.75
CA TYR A 241 -28.74 -27.51 13.39
C TYR A 241 -28.96 -27.38 11.88
N ASP A 242 -28.37 -26.37 11.24
CA ASP A 242 -28.46 -26.12 9.79
C ASP A 242 -27.78 -27.24 8.97
N ARG A 243 -26.73 -27.85 9.52
CA ARG A 243 -25.99 -28.95 8.87
C ARG A 243 -26.77 -30.28 8.81
N ARG A 244 -27.86 -30.44 9.58
CA ARG A 244 -28.62 -31.70 9.64
C ARG A 244 -29.42 -32.02 8.37
N GLY A 245 -29.63 -31.03 7.49
CA GLY A 245 -30.29 -31.22 6.18
C GLY A 245 -29.35 -31.24 4.98
N ILE A 246 -28.06 -30.95 5.18
CA ILE A 246 -27.08 -30.80 4.09
C ILE A 246 -26.37 -32.14 3.87
N HIS A 247 -27.00 -33.03 3.08
CA HIS A 247 -26.35 -34.24 2.57
C HIS A 247 -25.58 -33.94 1.28
N ILE A 248 -24.47 -33.19 1.34
CA ILE A 248 -23.59 -33.07 0.18
C ILE A 248 -22.72 -34.34 0.12
N LYS A 249 -23.14 -35.30 -0.72
CA LYS A 249 -22.29 -36.43 -1.11
C LYS A 249 -21.32 -35.96 -2.20
N PHE A 250 -20.08 -35.68 -1.82
CA PHE A 250 -19.00 -35.62 -2.81
C PHE A 250 -18.70 -37.07 -3.24
N SER A 251 -19.22 -37.46 -4.41
CA SER A 251 -18.79 -38.69 -5.06
C SER A 251 -17.34 -38.49 -5.48
N ALA A 252 -16.41 -39.18 -4.83
CA ALA A 252 -15.07 -39.35 -5.37
C ALA A 252 -15.23 -40.10 -6.70
N GLY A 253 -15.10 -39.37 -7.81
CA GLY A 253 -15.01 -39.95 -9.13
C GLY A 253 -13.92 -41.01 -9.11
N HIS A 254 -14.33 -42.27 -9.22
CA HIS A 254 -13.40 -43.38 -9.41
C HIS A 254 -12.72 -43.19 -10.76
N ASN A 255 -11.40 -43.08 -10.75
CA ASN A 255 -10.59 -43.35 -11.92
C ASN A 255 -10.70 -44.84 -12.24
N SER A 256 -11.21 -45.14 -13.43
CA SER A 256 -10.96 -46.38 -14.17
C SER A 256 -10.74 -46.03 -15.62
#